data_AF-A0A7S4C209-F1
#
_entry.id   AF-A0A7S4C209-F1
#
_cell.length_a   1.000
_cell.length_b   1.000
_cell.length_c   1.000
_cell.angle_alpha   90.00
_cell.angle_beta   90.00
_cell.angle_gamma   90.00
#
_symmetry.space_group_name_H-M   'P 1'
#
loop_
_entity.id
_entity.type
_entity.pdbx_description
1 polymer ?
#
loop_
_entity_poly.entity_id
_entity_poly.type
_entity_poly.pdbx_seq_one_letter_code
_entity_poly.pdbx_strand_id
1 'polypeptide(L)'
;MPSTVQPYVKPRVKNPADDPVIAMSHDRRAKELKNESQRRLCSNVSGVIVQKELRLKQLEKEIQALADGVHEYKAQIDLLQGEKQSLEKRIAKNQEWCDTFDSSIGPFEDKYETSKAAVKTSYDYAKSKYKESLQKLIDDFGFHPTFKRWFDEF
;
A
#
# COMPACT_ATOMS: atom_id res chain seq x y z
N MET A 1 -117.05 -36.60 30.28
CA MET A 1 -115.79 -37.15 30.85
C MET A 1 -114.69 -36.12 30.64
N PRO A 2 -114.09 -35.57 31.70
CA PRO A 2 -113.14 -34.46 31.58
C PRO A 2 -111.75 -34.94 31.13
N SER A 3 -111.10 -34.12 30.30
CA SER A 3 -109.76 -34.30 29.74
C SER A 3 -108.67 -33.96 30.77
N THR A 4 -107.76 -34.89 31.03
CA THR A 4 -106.57 -34.70 31.87
C THR A 4 -105.32 -34.60 30.99
N VAL A 5 -104.97 -33.39 30.59
CA VAL A 5 -103.69 -33.11 29.95
C VAL A 5 -102.59 -33.10 31.03
N GLN A 6 -101.60 -33.99 30.90
CA GLN A 6 -100.44 -33.97 31.80
C GLN A 6 -99.48 -32.83 31.45
N PRO A 7 -98.91 -32.12 32.45
CA PRO A 7 -97.98 -31.03 32.19
C PRO A 7 -96.62 -31.53 31.70
N TYR A 8 -96.06 -30.85 30.70
CA TYR A 8 -94.74 -31.15 30.14
C TYR A 8 -93.63 -30.86 31.16
N VAL A 9 -92.87 -31.91 31.52
CA VAL A 9 -91.66 -31.79 32.35
C VAL A 9 -90.45 -31.65 31.42
N LYS A 10 -89.72 -30.52 31.51
CA LYS A 10 -88.47 -30.33 30.75
C LYS A 10 -87.46 -31.44 31.13
N PRO A 11 -86.86 -32.15 30.15
CA PRO A 11 -85.81 -33.12 30.43
C PRO A 11 -84.64 -32.45 31.17
N ARG A 12 -84.13 -33.08 32.23
CA ARG A 12 -82.86 -32.68 32.87
C ARG A 12 -81.72 -33.06 31.93
N VAL A 13 -81.34 -32.14 31.05
CA VAL A 13 -80.14 -32.27 30.22
C VAL A 13 -78.94 -32.19 31.17
N LYS A 14 -78.13 -33.26 31.25
CA LYS A 14 -76.87 -33.26 31.99
C LYS A 14 -75.95 -32.22 31.36
N ASN A 15 -75.23 -31.46 32.19
CA ASN A 15 -74.25 -30.51 31.65
C ASN A 15 -73.20 -31.31 30.86
N PRO A 16 -72.96 -30.97 29.59
CA PRO A 16 -72.01 -31.71 28.75
C PRO A 16 -70.56 -31.63 29.27
N ALA A 17 -70.26 -30.68 30.17
CA ALA A 17 -68.96 -30.57 30.84
C ALA A 17 -68.73 -31.65 31.91
N ASP A 18 -69.79 -32.26 32.46
CA ASP A 18 -69.69 -33.33 33.47
C ASP A 18 -69.60 -34.73 32.83
N ASP A 19 -69.64 -34.82 31.49
CA ASP A 19 -69.43 -36.06 30.76
C ASP A 19 -67.91 -36.38 30.75
N PRO A 20 -67.48 -37.52 31.31
CA PRO A 20 -66.07 -37.86 31.42
C PRO A 20 -65.37 -37.95 30.06
N VAL A 21 -66.08 -38.31 28.98
CA VAL A 21 -65.50 -38.38 27.64
C VAL A 21 -65.24 -36.98 27.10
N ILE A 22 -66.18 -36.05 27.33
CA ILE A 22 -66.06 -34.66 26.92
C ILE A 22 -64.94 -33.98 27.72
N ALA A 23 -64.87 -34.18 29.03
CA ALA A 23 -63.79 -33.67 29.89
C ALA A 23 -62.41 -34.16 29.44
N MET A 24 -62.24 -35.47 29.19
CA MET A 24 -60.98 -36.02 28.66
C MET A 24 -60.59 -35.43 27.30
N SER A 25 -61.56 -35.13 26.43
CA SER A 25 -61.29 -34.51 25.13
C SER A 25 -60.77 -33.07 25.28
N HIS A 26 -61.31 -32.30 26.23
CA HIS A 26 -60.84 -30.96 26.55
C HIS A 26 -59.44 -30.98 27.15
N ASP A 27 -59.17 -31.89 28.08
CA ASP A 27 -57.84 -32.06 28.68
C ASP A 27 -56.78 -32.45 27.65
N ARG A 28 -57.14 -33.35 26.72
CA ARG A 28 -56.27 -33.72 25.61
C ARG A 28 -55.95 -32.51 24.73
N ARG A 29 -56.96 -31.73 24.35
CA ARG A 29 -56.79 -30.51 23.55
C ARG A 29 -55.95 -29.46 24.27
N ALA A 30 -56.16 -29.27 25.58
CA ALA A 30 -55.36 -28.35 26.39
C ALA A 30 -53.89 -28.79 26.46
N LYS A 31 -53.63 -30.10 26.59
CA LYS A 31 -52.29 -30.68 26.54
C LYS A 31 -51.63 -30.52 25.17
N GLU A 32 -52.38 -30.72 24.10
CA GLU A 32 -51.91 -30.52 22.72
C GLU A 32 -51.52 -29.05 22.47
N LEU A 33 -52.36 -28.09 22.88
CA LEU A 33 -52.06 -26.66 22.78
C LEU A 33 -50.81 -26.26 23.59
N LYS A 34 -50.65 -26.82 24.79
CA LYS A 34 -49.45 -26.58 25.62
C LYS A 34 -48.19 -27.14 24.95
N ASN A 35 -48.26 -28.34 24.40
CA ASN A 35 -47.16 -28.96 23.66
C ASN A 35 -46.82 -28.17 22.40
N GLU A 36 -47.83 -27.68 21.67
CA GLU A 36 -47.62 -26.87 20.47
C GLU A 36 -46.96 -25.52 20.81
N SER A 37 -47.42 -24.85 21.86
CA SER A 37 -46.81 -23.62 22.37
C SER A 37 -45.33 -23.84 22.76
N GLN A 38 -45.04 -24.92 23.49
CA GLN A 38 -43.66 -25.29 23.82
C GLN A 38 -42.81 -25.60 22.58
N ARG A 39 -43.35 -26.32 21.58
CA ARG A 39 -42.64 -26.59 20.32
C ARG A 39 -42.30 -25.30 19.58
N ARG A 40 -43.24 -24.34 19.50
CA ARG A 40 -43.00 -23.03 18.88
C ARG A 40 -41.91 -22.26 19.61
N LEU A 41 -41.96 -22.21 20.94
CA LEU A 41 -40.92 -21.57 21.77
C LEU A 41 -39.55 -22.22 21.55
N CYS A 42 -39.46 -23.55 21.62
CA CYS A 42 -38.22 -24.28 21.35
C CYS A 42 -37.69 -23.99 19.94
N SER A 43 -38.55 -24.03 18.92
CA SER A 43 -38.13 -23.76 17.53
C SER A 43 -37.60 -22.33 17.33
N ASN A 44 -38.22 -21.35 17.98
CA ASN A 44 -37.79 -19.96 17.92
C ASN A 44 -36.43 -19.78 18.60
N VAL A 45 -36.26 -20.36 19.80
CA VAL A 45 -35.00 -20.31 20.54
C VAL A 45 -33.88 -21.00 19.77
N SER A 46 -34.13 -22.19 19.22
CA SER A 46 -33.16 -22.90 18.39
C SER A 46 -32.76 -22.09 17.14
N GLY A 47 -33.72 -21.46 16.46
CA GLY A 47 -33.44 -20.60 15.30
C GLY A 47 -32.55 -19.40 15.65
N VAL A 48 -32.80 -18.75 16.80
CA VAL A 48 -31.97 -17.64 17.28
C VAL A 48 -30.56 -18.12 17.65
N ILE A 49 -30.42 -19.27 18.30
CA ILE A 49 -29.11 -19.84 18.66
C ILE A 49 -28.29 -20.09 17.39
N VAL A 50 -28.86 -20.78 16.39
CA VAL A 50 -28.18 -21.05 15.12
C VAL A 50 -27.77 -19.76 14.42
N GLN A 51 -28.64 -18.73 14.42
CA GLN A 51 -28.30 -17.44 13.84
C GLN A 51 -27.13 -16.77 14.57
N LYS A 52 -27.08 -16.85 15.90
CA LYS A 52 -25.98 -16.28 16.70
C LYS A 52 -24.68 -17.04 16.47
N GLU A 53 -24.71 -18.37 16.41
CA GLU A 53 -23.54 -19.19 16.08
C GLU A 53 -22.97 -18.84 14.71
N LEU A 54 -23.82 -18.65 13.69
CA LEU A 54 -23.38 -18.22 12.37
C LEU A 54 -22.72 -16.84 12.40
N ARG A 55 -23.29 -15.89 13.16
CA ARG A 55 -22.69 -14.56 13.32
C ARG A 55 -21.37 -14.60 14.07
N LEU A 56 -21.24 -15.44 15.10
CA LEU A 56 -19.97 -15.63 15.81
C LEU A 56 -18.89 -16.16 14.87
N LYS A 57 -19.19 -17.21 14.10
CA LYS A 57 -18.25 -17.74 13.10
C LYS A 57 -17.86 -16.72 12.04
N GLN A 58 -18.80 -15.87 11.63
CA GLN A 58 -18.52 -14.79 10.70
C GLN A 58 -17.58 -13.74 11.31
N LEU A 59 -17.87 -13.31 12.54
CA LEU A 59 -17.01 -12.37 13.27
C LEU A 59 -15.61 -12.94 13.53
N GLU A 60 -15.49 -14.22 13.86
CA GLU A 60 -14.20 -14.90 14.02
C GLU A 60 -13.36 -14.84 12.73
N LYS A 61 -13.99 -15.07 11.58
CA LYS A 61 -13.32 -14.93 10.27
C LYS A 61 -12.90 -13.50 9.98
N GLU A 62 -13.75 -12.52 10.29
CA GLU A 62 -13.44 -11.11 10.11
C GLU A 62 -12.29 -10.66 11.01
N ILE A 63 -12.27 -11.10 12.28
CA ILE A 63 -11.18 -10.85 13.20
C ILE A 63 -9.88 -11.45 12.68
N GLN A 64 -9.90 -12.69 12.18
CA GLN A 64 -8.72 -13.32 11.60
C GLN A 64 -8.19 -12.54 10.39
N ALA A 65 -9.09 -12.17 9.46
CA ALA A 65 -8.71 -11.40 8.28
C ALA A 65 -8.13 -10.02 8.65
N LEU A 66 -8.68 -9.36 9.68
CA LEU A 66 -8.13 -8.11 10.19
C LEU A 66 -6.75 -8.30 10.84
N ALA A 67 -6.55 -9.39 11.60
CA ALA A 67 -5.25 -9.70 12.20
C ALA A 67 -4.17 -9.96 11.13
N ASP A 68 -4.53 -10.72 10.09
CA ASP A 68 -3.66 -10.97 8.94
C ASP A 68 -3.34 -9.65 8.21
N GLY A 69 -4.36 -8.80 7.98
CA GLY A 69 -4.17 -7.47 7.38
C GLY A 69 -3.26 -6.56 8.21
N VAL A 70 -3.39 -6.54 9.53
CA VAL A 70 -2.48 -5.77 10.42
C VAL A 70 -1.03 -6.25 10.27
N HIS A 71 -0.82 -7.57 10.17
CA HIS A 71 0.51 -8.13 9.97
C HIS A 71 1.10 -7.72 8.62
N GLU A 72 0.31 -7.77 7.54
CA GLU A 72 0.73 -7.32 6.20
C GLU A 72 1.10 -5.83 6.19
N TYR A 73 0.28 -4.97 6.78
CA TYR A 73 0.57 -3.54 6.87
C TYR A 73 1.85 -3.27 7.65
N LYS A 74 2.08 -4.00 8.75
CA LYS A 74 3.31 -3.88 9.53
C LYS A 74 4.54 -4.24 8.69
N ALA A 75 4.48 -5.34 7.94
CA ALA A 75 5.56 -5.74 7.04
C ALA A 75 5.85 -4.68 5.96
N GLN A 76 4.81 -4.06 5.39
CA GLN A 76 4.98 -2.97 4.42
C GLN A 76 5.60 -1.72 5.06
N ILE A 77 5.20 -1.36 6.28
CA ILE A 77 5.81 -0.25 7.01
C ILE A 77 7.30 -0.50 7.25
N ASP A 78 7.66 -1.70 7.67
CA ASP A 78 9.06 -2.08 7.92
C ASP A 78 9.89 -2.01 6.62
N LEU A 79 9.32 -2.47 5.49
CA LEU A 79 9.95 -2.35 4.17
C LEU A 79 10.19 -0.89 3.79
N LEU A 80 9.16 -0.05 3.88
CA LEU A 80 9.24 1.38 3.53
C LEU A 80 10.24 2.12 4.43
N GLN A 81 10.32 1.77 5.71
CA GLN A 81 11.34 2.32 6.61
C GLN A 81 12.76 1.93 6.17
N GLY A 82 12.96 0.68 5.76
CA GLY A 82 14.24 0.23 5.21
C GLY A 82 14.62 0.97 3.92
N GLU A 83 13.66 1.15 3.00
CA GLU A 83 13.86 1.91 1.77
C GLU A 83 14.22 3.38 2.06
N LYS A 84 13.49 4.02 2.98
CA LYS A 84 13.79 5.39 3.42
C LYS A 84 15.23 5.52 3.91
N GLN A 85 15.66 4.64 4.82
CA GLN A 85 17.03 4.68 5.35
C GLN A 85 18.08 4.44 4.25
N SER A 86 17.79 3.57 3.29
CA SER A 86 18.66 3.32 2.14
C SER A 86 18.79 4.57 1.25
N LEU A 87 17.67 5.24 0.98
CA LEU A 87 17.65 6.48 0.20
C LEU A 87 18.38 7.62 0.90
N GLU A 88 18.18 7.79 2.21
CA GLU A 88 18.90 8.78 3.01
C GLU A 88 20.42 8.58 2.94
N LYS A 89 20.89 7.33 3.06
CA LYS A 89 22.32 6.99 2.89
C LYS A 89 22.83 7.32 1.48
N ARG A 90 22.04 7.06 0.44
CA ARG A 90 22.40 7.38 -0.94
C ARG A 90 22.48 8.89 -1.17
N ILE A 91 21.53 9.65 -0.62
CA ILE A 91 21.54 11.12 -0.70
C ILE A 91 22.79 11.66 -0.01
N ALA A 92 23.09 11.21 1.20
CA ALA A 92 24.29 11.64 1.93
C ALA A 92 25.58 11.35 1.14
N LYS A 93 25.71 10.15 0.58
CA LYS A 93 26.86 9.77 -0.24
C LYS A 93 26.96 10.60 -1.52
N ASN A 94 25.83 10.87 -2.18
CA ASN A 94 25.82 11.70 -3.37
C ASN A 94 26.19 13.15 -3.04
N GLN A 95 25.75 13.68 -1.91
CA GLN A 95 26.11 15.01 -1.46
C GLN A 95 27.61 15.11 -1.18
N GLU A 96 28.18 14.14 -0.45
CA GLU A 96 29.62 14.06 -0.20
C GLU A 96 30.41 14.00 -1.52
N TRP A 97 29.91 13.26 -2.50
CA TRP A 97 30.50 13.20 -3.84
C TRP A 97 30.44 14.55 -4.56
N CYS A 98 29.30 15.24 -4.54
CA CYS A 98 29.16 16.58 -5.13
C CYS A 98 30.10 17.58 -4.45
N ASP A 99 30.16 17.59 -3.13
CA ASP A 99 31.05 18.49 -2.37
C ASP A 99 32.52 18.24 -2.72
N THR A 100 32.91 16.97 -2.89
CA THR A 100 34.25 16.59 -3.31
C THR A 100 34.53 17.01 -4.75
N PHE A 101 33.55 16.85 -5.64
CA PHE A 101 33.63 17.25 -7.05
C PHE A 101 33.80 18.77 -7.17
N ASP A 102 32.98 19.55 -6.48
CA ASP A 102 33.03 21.01 -6.50
C ASP A 102 34.36 21.53 -5.93
N SER A 103 34.87 20.90 -4.87
CA SER A 103 36.15 21.26 -4.27
C SER A 103 37.37 20.93 -5.15
N SER A 104 37.33 19.79 -5.85
CA SER A 104 38.52 19.24 -6.52
C SER A 104 38.54 19.47 -8.02
N ILE A 105 37.39 19.31 -8.67
CA ILE A 105 37.24 19.30 -10.13
C ILE A 105 36.79 20.66 -10.65
N GLY A 106 35.93 21.38 -9.94
CA GLY A 106 35.55 22.75 -10.30
C GLY A 106 36.77 23.67 -10.56
N PRO A 107 37.76 23.74 -9.64
CA PRO A 107 38.98 24.51 -9.85
C PRO A 107 39.88 23.98 -10.97
N PHE A 108 39.62 22.77 -11.45
CA PHE A 108 40.41 22.13 -12.51
C PHE A 108 40.05 22.68 -13.89
N GLU A 109 38.78 23.05 -14.13
CA GLU A 109 38.39 23.77 -15.36
C GLU A 109 39.07 25.14 -15.43
N ASP A 110 39.08 25.90 -14.32
CA ASP A 110 39.78 27.19 -14.25
C ASP A 110 41.28 27.06 -14.50
N LYS A 111 41.91 26.02 -13.91
CA LYS A 111 43.32 25.70 -14.16
C LYS A 111 43.57 25.29 -15.61
N TYR A 112 42.64 24.58 -16.23
CA TYR A 112 42.74 24.14 -17.62
C TYR A 112 42.71 25.34 -18.58
N GLU A 113 41.76 26.26 -18.42
CA GLU A 113 41.69 27.47 -19.24
C GLU A 113 42.91 28.39 -19.00
N THR A 114 43.38 28.50 -17.76
CA THR A 114 44.62 29.24 -17.45
C THR A 114 45.83 28.62 -18.16
N SER A 115 45.96 27.29 -18.11
CA SER A 115 47.05 26.57 -18.77
C SER A 115 47.02 26.76 -20.29
N LYS A 116 45.83 26.69 -20.90
CA LYS A 116 45.62 26.92 -22.33
C LYS A 116 46.02 28.34 -22.75
N ALA A 117 45.68 29.35 -21.94
CA ALA A 117 46.09 30.73 -22.17
C ALA A 117 47.62 30.90 -22.08
N ALA A 118 48.26 30.25 -21.11
CA ALA A 118 49.72 30.26 -20.95
C ALA A 118 50.43 29.60 -22.15
N VAL A 119 49.95 28.45 -22.61
CA VAL A 119 50.48 27.77 -23.81
C VAL A 119 50.34 28.64 -25.04
N LYS A 120 49.18 29.28 -25.24
CA LYS A 120 48.96 30.21 -26.35
C LYS A 120 49.97 31.36 -26.33
N THR A 121 50.21 31.95 -25.17
CA THR A 121 51.15 33.06 -25.01
C THR A 121 52.58 32.64 -25.35
N SER A 122 53.03 31.49 -24.85
CA SER A 122 54.34 30.92 -25.17
C SER A 122 54.49 30.61 -26.66
N TYR A 123 53.44 30.08 -27.28
CA TYR A 123 53.43 29.80 -28.72
C TYR A 123 53.50 31.09 -29.56
N ASP A 124 52.71 32.11 -29.21
CA ASP A 124 52.69 33.39 -29.90
C ASP A 124 54.05 34.11 -29.77
N TYR A 125 54.68 34.04 -28.59
CA TYR A 125 56.04 34.55 -28.38
C TYR A 125 57.09 33.78 -29.20
N ALA A 126 57.04 32.45 -29.21
CA ALA A 126 57.94 31.64 -30.02
C ALA A 126 57.79 31.97 -31.51
N LYS A 127 56.55 32.17 -31.97
CA LYS A 127 56.24 32.56 -33.35
C LYS A 127 56.80 33.95 -33.70
N SER A 128 56.72 34.92 -32.79
CA SER A 128 57.28 36.26 -33.02
C SER A 128 58.80 36.21 -33.08
N LYS A 129 59.45 35.49 -32.15
CA LYS A 129 60.91 35.29 -32.16
C LYS A 129 61.40 34.54 -33.39
N TYR A 130 60.64 33.55 -33.84
CA TYR A 130 60.93 32.83 -35.08
C TYR A 130 60.87 33.75 -36.31
N LYS A 131 59.92 34.68 -36.35
CA LYS A 131 59.82 35.69 -37.40
C LYS A 131 61.00 36.68 -37.35
N GLU A 132 61.35 37.16 -36.16
CA GLU A 132 62.49 38.06 -35.94
C GLU A 132 63.82 37.40 -36.34
N SER A 133 64.03 36.14 -35.96
CA SER A 133 65.26 35.41 -36.29
C SER A 133 65.38 35.16 -37.79
N LEU A 134 64.30 34.76 -38.45
CA LEU A 134 64.26 34.64 -39.92
C LEU A 134 64.59 35.96 -40.61
N GLN A 135 64.07 37.08 -40.12
CA GLN A 135 64.37 38.39 -40.70
C GLN A 135 65.85 38.74 -40.57
N LYS A 136 66.45 38.52 -39.39
CA LYS A 136 67.90 38.70 -39.19
C LYS A 136 68.74 37.82 -40.11
N LEU A 137 68.34 36.57 -40.33
CA LEU A 137 69.01 35.67 -41.27
C LEU A 137 68.97 36.21 -42.72
N ILE A 138 67.84 36.80 -43.13
CA ILE A 138 67.72 37.44 -44.45
C ILE A 138 68.66 38.65 -44.53
N ASP A 139 68.63 39.50 -43.52
CA ASP A 139 69.32 40.80 -43.53
C ASP A 139 70.84 40.67 -43.37
N ASP A 140 71.31 39.83 -42.43
CA ASP A 140 72.73 39.73 -42.06
C ASP A 140 73.49 38.64 -42.83
N PHE A 141 72.78 37.60 -43.28
CA PHE A 141 73.39 36.41 -43.91
C PHE A 141 72.88 36.12 -45.33
N GLY A 142 72.00 36.97 -45.88
CA GLY A 142 71.47 36.80 -47.24
C GLY A 142 70.60 35.55 -47.42
N PHE A 143 69.98 35.05 -46.34
CA PHE A 143 69.11 33.89 -46.38
C PHE A 143 67.90 34.14 -47.31
N HIS A 144 67.60 33.19 -48.20
CA HIS A 144 66.43 33.27 -49.09
C HIS A 144 65.38 32.21 -48.68
N PRO A 145 64.14 32.59 -48.30
CA PRO A 145 63.17 31.73 -47.61
C PRO A 145 62.82 30.41 -48.32
N THR A 146 62.99 30.33 -49.64
CA THR A 146 62.73 29.14 -50.46
C THR A 146 63.75 28.01 -50.28
N PHE A 147 64.89 28.27 -49.64
CA PHE A 147 65.92 27.25 -49.39
C PHE A 147 65.82 26.60 -48.00
N LYS A 148 64.83 26.98 -47.18
CA LYS A 148 64.60 26.37 -45.87
C LYS A 148 64.26 24.88 -46.03
N ARG A 149 65.10 23.99 -45.52
CA ARG A 149 64.85 22.54 -45.51
C ARG A 149 64.09 22.14 -44.25
N TRP A 150 63.29 21.08 -44.34
CA TRP A 150 62.37 20.65 -43.27
C TRP A 150 63.06 20.07 -42.02
N PHE A 151 64.37 19.84 -42.08
CA PHE A 151 65.21 19.29 -41.00
C PHE A 151 66.34 20.24 -40.57
N ASP A 152 66.40 21.48 -41.10
CA ASP A 152 67.30 22.48 -40.53
C ASP A 152 66.74 22.91 -39.17
N GLU A 153 67.29 22.33 -38.11
CA GLU A 153 67.04 22.75 -36.72
C GLU A 153 67.89 23.98 -36.39
N PHE A 154 67.28 24.92 -35.65
CA PHE A 154 67.97 26.03 -34.98
C PHE A 154 68.03 25.76 -33.48
#